data_AF-A0AA39NBX1-F1
#
_entry.id   AF-A0AA39NBX1-F1
#
_cell.length_a   1.000
_cell.length_b   1.000
_cell.length_c   1.000
_cell.angle_alpha   90.00
_cell.angle_beta   90.00
_cell.angle_gamma   90.00
#
_symmetry.space_group_name_H-M   'P 1'
#
loop_
_entity.id
_entity.type
_entity.pdbx_description
1 polymer ?
#
loop_
_entity_poly.entity_id
_entity_poly.type
_entity_poly.pdbx_seq_one_letter_code
_entity_poly.pdbx_strand_id
1 'polypeptide(L)'
;MSQPWVLIKALCLALKNTFNGMIYTCPKNCLILVSDIPNKIRPSTAPREDIEGLRKEILSLEGLEERLANEYGITGDIDSVEVFDETKARAFSKMDEDTISALKDLDTLHRLRLRLSSFQLPHDFNFEESPSIHRIDTSRFWAVVIGIDAYESNPLHGCVRDALMMEQYLTEHLSLPKHRIQRLLGSNEHTSSDNYHIPTRVNIIQTLVGLMSNAEIQYGDNIIIYFAGHGSGYSTAGYCSNPMDSIEALCPIDRTEGNGSHVPDISDREINTIFQNICHAKGHHITFILDCSHTWITTGYPEQGIRTLPPLSNGSPKHMFNIADEYCRQLLCYQSVYSDKWCPDMSSHVVIAACQEHQVVTETRKEGGIQGAFTDSLVHILESRSFSERSTYIDLLLALPMMHGQTPVIAGTHKNAQIWYQD
;
A
#
# COMPACT_ATOMS: atom_id res chain seq x y z
N MET A 1 -30.47 28.69 -1.40
CA MET A 1 -30.80 27.81 -0.26
C MET A 1 -31.10 26.43 -0.82
N SER A 2 -30.10 25.54 -0.84
CA SER A 2 -30.26 24.17 -1.31
C SER A 2 -29.01 23.33 -0.95
N GLN A 3 -29.17 22.51 0.09
CA GLN A 3 -28.67 21.13 0.26
C GLN A 3 -27.14 20.88 0.38
N PRO A 4 -26.59 20.82 1.63
CA PRO A 4 -25.23 20.33 1.91
C PRO A 4 -25.14 18.80 2.17
N TRP A 5 -26.04 17.98 1.60
CA TRP A 5 -26.14 16.54 1.92
C TRP A 5 -25.61 15.59 0.83
N VAL A 6 -25.07 16.12 -0.29
CA VAL A 6 -24.51 15.31 -1.38
C VAL A 6 -22.98 15.18 -1.30
N LEU A 7 -22.29 16.10 -0.61
CA LEU A 7 -20.83 16.08 -0.47
C LEU A 7 -20.34 15.13 0.63
N ILE A 8 -21.13 14.95 1.69
CA ILE A 8 -20.82 14.04 2.82
C ILE A 8 -20.94 12.56 2.38
N LYS A 9 -21.89 12.23 1.49
CA LYS A 9 -22.02 10.87 0.95
C LYS A 9 -20.87 10.44 0.02
N ALA A 10 -20.16 11.39 -0.60
CA ALA A 10 -19.05 11.09 -1.51
C ALA A 10 -17.72 10.93 -0.77
N LEU A 11 -17.49 11.72 0.30
CA LEU A 11 -16.34 11.56 1.20
C LEU A 11 -16.44 10.29 2.05
N CYS A 12 -17.65 9.91 2.49
CA CYS A 12 -17.85 8.63 3.15
C CYS A 12 -17.66 7.40 2.23
N LEU A 13 -17.68 7.53 0.89
CA LEU A 13 -17.68 6.37 -0.02
C LEU A 13 -16.27 5.89 -0.41
N ALA A 14 -15.28 6.79 -0.40
CA ALA A 14 -13.88 6.45 -0.69
C ALA A 14 -13.19 5.77 0.51
N LEU A 15 -13.57 6.14 1.75
CA LEU A 15 -13.14 5.50 2.98
C LEU A 15 -14.01 4.30 3.38
N LYS A 16 -15.30 4.29 3.03
CA LYS A 16 -16.17 3.12 3.24
C LYS A 16 -15.64 1.85 2.61
N ASN A 17 -14.90 1.87 1.51
CA ASN A 17 -14.48 0.62 0.86
C ASN A 17 -13.13 0.09 1.34
N THR A 18 -12.28 0.95 1.91
CA THR A 18 -11.07 0.49 2.62
C THR A 18 -11.41 -0.14 3.97
N PHE A 19 -12.57 0.21 4.55
CA PHE A 19 -12.97 -0.31 5.86
C PHE A 19 -14.32 -1.06 5.98
N ASN A 20 -15.28 -0.96 5.06
CA ASN A 20 -16.48 -1.85 5.06
C ASN A 20 -16.14 -3.32 4.80
N GLY A 21 -14.91 -3.63 4.39
CA GLY A 21 -14.43 -5.01 4.36
C GLY A 21 -14.09 -5.57 5.75
N MET A 22 -14.02 -4.72 6.80
CA MET A 22 -13.54 -5.10 8.14
C MET A 22 -14.25 -4.38 9.30
N ILE A 23 -15.47 -3.86 9.12
CA ILE A 23 -16.30 -3.39 10.25
C ILE A 23 -17.36 -4.44 10.54
N TYR A 24 -17.13 -5.21 11.60
CA TYR A 24 -18.22 -5.76 12.38
C TYR A 24 -19.04 -4.57 12.88
N THR A 25 -20.27 -4.42 12.39
CA THR A 25 -21.30 -3.68 13.13
C THR A 25 -21.35 -4.27 14.52
N CYS A 26 -21.24 -3.46 15.58
CA CYS A 26 -21.37 -3.96 16.95
C CYS A 26 -22.85 -4.26 17.23
N PRO A 27 -23.30 -5.53 17.33
CA PRO A 27 -24.60 -5.81 17.88
C PRO A 27 -24.37 -6.03 19.38
N LYS A 28 -24.61 -4.99 20.18
CA LYS A 28 -24.96 -5.19 21.59
C LYS A 28 -26.05 -6.28 21.63
N ASN A 29 -25.73 -7.40 22.28
CA ASN A 29 -26.55 -8.59 22.50
C ASN A 29 -26.68 -9.59 21.32
N CYS A 30 -25.63 -10.38 21.08
CA CYS A 30 -25.84 -11.81 20.81
C CYS A 30 -24.87 -12.66 21.63
N LEU A 31 -25.32 -12.99 22.84
CA LEU A 31 -24.93 -14.24 23.49
C LEU A 31 -25.32 -15.39 22.55
N ILE A 32 -24.39 -15.82 21.68
CA ILE A 32 -24.46 -17.20 21.20
C ILE A 32 -23.87 -18.03 22.33
N LEU A 33 -24.77 -18.50 23.19
CA LEU A 33 -24.55 -19.69 24.01
C LEU A 33 -24.02 -20.78 23.08
N VAL A 34 -22.73 -21.10 23.19
CA VAL A 34 -22.19 -22.37 22.71
C VAL A 34 -22.67 -23.44 23.70
N SER A 35 -23.95 -23.78 23.62
CA SER A 35 -24.49 -25.02 24.17
C SER A 35 -24.78 -25.94 22.99
N ASP A 36 -24.03 -27.04 22.94
CA ASP A 36 -24.26 -28.25 22.16
C ASP A 36 -23.97 -28.22 20.65
N ILE A 37 -22.68 -28.39 20.31
CA ILE A 37 -22.26 -29.07 19.07
C ILE A 37 -21.26 -30.20 19.44
N PRO A 38 -21.37 -31.41 18.87
CA PRO A 38 -20.75 -32.62 19.43
C PRO A 38 -19.21 -32.59 19.33
N ASN A 39 -18.58 -33.05 20.41
CA ASN A 39 -17.14 -33.32 20.54
C ASN A 39 -16.52 -33.95 19.29
N LYS A 40 -15.90 -33.12 18.43
CA LYS A 40 -14.79 -33.48 17.52
C LYS A 40 -14.23 -32.22 16.86
N ILE A 41 -13.70 -31.30 17.68
CA ILE A 41 -12.92 -30.15 17.23
C ILE A 41 -11.56 -30.28 17.89
N ARG A 42 -10.48 -30.44 17.11
CA ARG A 42 -9.12 -30.31 17.64
C ARG A 42 -8.83 -28.83 17.86
N PRO A 43 -8.29 -28.42 19.01
CA PRO A 43 -8.06 -27.01 19.31
C PRO A 43 -6.89 -26.43 18.48
N SER A 44 -7.02 -25.14 18.18
CA SER A 44 -6.02 -24.19 17.66
C SER A 44 -4.56 -24.51 18.05
N THR A 45 -3.63 -24.32 17.11
CA THR A 45 -2.17 -24.43 17.31
C THR A 45 -1.54 -23.16 17.89
N ALA A 46 -2.25 -22.03 17.95
CA ALA A 46 -1.83 -20.89 18.77
C ALA A 46 -2.12 -21.17 20.25
N PRO A 47 -1.19 -20.91 21.18
CA PRO A 47 -1.44 -21.03 22.61
C PRO A 47 -2.71 -20.27 22.97
N ARG A 48 -3.66 -20.92 23.64
CA ARG A 48 -4.91 -20.29 24.11
C ARG A 48 -4.64 -19.04 24.97
N GLU A 49 -3.46 -18.98 25.59
CA GLU A 49 -2.93 -17.85 26.35
C GLU A 49 -2.62 -16.62 25.47
N ASP A 50 -2.17 -16.80 24.22
CA ASP A 50 -1.83 -15.70 23.31
C ASP A 50 -3.09 -14.99 22.80
N ILE A 51 -4.17 -15.73 22.51
CA ILE A 51 -5.45 -15.17 22.06
C ILE A 51 -6.14 -14.39 23.19
N GLU A 52 -6.11 -14.93 24.41
CA GLU A 52 -6.71 -14.26 25.58
C GLU A 52 -5.92 -12.99 25.96
N GLY A 53 -4.60 -13.02 25.83
CA GLY A 53 -3.74 -11.84 26.00
C GLY A 53 -4.10 -10.73 25.03
N LEU A 54 -4.24 -11.05 23.73
CA LEU A 54 -4.61 -10.09 22.70
C LEU A 54 -6.00 -9.48 22.95
N ARG A 55 -6.99 -10.30 23.34
CA ARG A 55 -8.35 -9.82 23.65
C ARG A 55 -8.34 -8.81 24.80
N LYS A 56 -7.53 -9.06 25.83
CA LYS A 56 -7.40 -8.16 26.98
C LYS A 56 -6.79 -6.81 26.58
N GLU A 57 -5.79 -6.84 25.71
CA GLU A 57 -5.13 -5.63 25.21
C GLU A 57 -6.08 -4.81 24.32
N ILE A 58 -6.84 -5.47 23.42
CA ILE A 58 -7.89 -4.83 22.62
C ILE A 58 -8.89 -4.11 23.52
N LEU A 59 -9.50 -4.83 24.49
CA LEU A 59 -10.48 -4.24 25.42
C LEU A 59 -9.94 -3.01 26.16
N SER A 60 -8.64 -2.97 26.45
CA SER A 60 -8.02 -1.82 27.13
C SER A 60 -7.97 -0.56 26.26
N LEU A 61 -7.84 -0.73 24.94
CA LEU A 61 -7.76 0.36 23.96
C LEU A 61 -9.13 0.72 23.37
N GLU A 62 -10.10 -0.18 23.34
CA GLU A 62 -11.49 0.12 22.91
C GLU A 62 -12.12 1.21 23.78
N GLY A 63 -11.78 1.24 25.06
CA GLY A 63 -12.21 2.32 25.95
C GLY A 63 -11.65 3.69 25.57
N LEU A 64 -10.49 3.76 24.91
CA LEU A 64 -9.96 5.02 24.35
C LEU A 64 -10.73 5.41 23.09
N GLU A 65 -10.94 4.48 22.17
CA GLU A 65 -11.71 4.70 20.93
C GLU A 65 -13.11 5.23 21.22
N GLU A 66 -13.82 4.66 22.20
CA GLU A 66 -15.14 5.14 22.60
C GLU A 66 -15.10 6.55 23.20
N ARG A 67 -14.06 6.89 23.98
CA ARG A 67 -13.91 8.26 24.51
C ARG A 67 -13.69 9.27 23.39
N LEU A 68 -12.83 8.95 22.43
CA LEU A 68 -12.52 9.81 21.30
C LEU A 68 -13.75 9.97 20.39
N ALA A 69 -14.46 8.88 20.09
CA ALA A 69 -15.71 8.92 19.33
C ALA A 69 -16.72 9.91 19.94
N ASN A 70 -16.91 9.84 21.26
CA ASN A 70 -17.79 10.76 21.98
C ASN A 70 -17.28 12.21 21.95
N GLU A 71 -15.99 12.45 22.11
CA GLU A 71 -15.39 13.78 22.02
C GLU A 71 -15.58 14.40 20.62
N TYR A 72 -15.56 13.56 19.58
CA TYR A 72 -15.67 13.99 18.20
C TYR A 72 -17.11 14.10 17.72
N GLY A 73 -18.08 13.64 18.53
CA GLY A 73 -19.49 13.62 18.16
C GLY A 73 -19.89 12.47 17.23
N ILE A 74 -19.04 11.45 17.10
CA ILE A 74 -19.32 10.21 16.38
C ILE A 74 -20.23 9.37 17.28
N THR A 75 -21.54 9.36 16.97
CA THR A 75 -22.58 8.75 17.81
C THR A 75 -23.27 7.60 17.10
N GLY A 76 -23.58 6.52 17.83
CA GLY A 76 -24.23 5.33 17.28
C GLY A 76 -23.33 4.09 17.32
N ASP A 77 -23.32 3.32 16.23
CA ASP A 77 -22.31 2.27 16.00
C ASP A 77 -20.98 2.99 15.72
N ILE A 78 -19.97 2.76 16.56
CA ILE A 78 -18.70 3.49 16.49
C ILE A 78 -17.98 3.03 15.22
N ASP A 79 -17.87 3.93 14.24
CA ASP A 79 -17.03 3.71 13.07
C ASP A 79 -15.56 3.99 13.45
N SER A 80 -14.81 2.93 13.74
CA SER A 80 -13.39 2.98 14.12
C SER A 80 -12.53 3.82 13.16
N VAL A 81 -12.94 3.88 11.90
CA VAL A 81 -12.25 4.62 10.83
C VAL A 81 -12.46 6.10 10.99
N GLU A 82 -13.72 6.48 11.19
CA GLU A 82 -14.10 7.86 11.37
C GLU A 82 -13.43 8.42 12.63
N VAL A 83 -13.33 7.62 13.70
CA VAL A 83 -12.58 7.97 14.90
C VAL A 83 -11.09 8.14 14.59
N PHE A 84 -10.48 7.18 13.90
CA PHE A 84 -9.07 7.23 13.53
C PHE A 84 -8.73 8.44 12.65
N ASP A 85 -9.51 8.70 11.61
CA ASP A 85 -9.30 9.80 10.68
C ASP A 85 -9.47 11.16 11.34
N GLU A 86 -10.47 11.31 12.22
CA GLU A 86 -10.66 12.56 12.96
C GLU A 86 -9.54 12.76 14.01
N THR A 87 -9.10 11.70 14.71
CA THR A 87 -7.92 11.77 15.59
C THR A 87 -6.68 12.18 14.79
N LYS A 88 -6.48 11.58 13.62
CA LYS A 88 -5.37 11.88 12.71
C LYS A 88 -5.41 13.33 12.26
N ALA A 89 -6.56 13.82 11.78
CA ALA A 89 -6.73 15.22 11.36
C ALA A 89 -6.41 16.21 12.50
N ARG A 90 -6.82 15.89 13.73
CA ARG A 90 -6.52 16.71 14.91
C ARG A 90 -5.04 16.66 15.30
N ALA A 91 -4.41 15.49 15.25
CA ALA A 91 -2.98 15.32 15.53
C ALA A 91 -2.13 16.17 14.57
N PHE A 92 -2.45 16.15 13.28
CA PHE A 92 -1.75 16.96 12.27
C PHE A 92 -2.04 18.46 12.40
N SER A 93 -3.26 18.85 12.80
CA SER A 93 -3.62 20.27 12.95
C SER A 93 -3.00 20.93 14.18
N LYS A 94 -2.92 20.21 15.31
CA LYS A 94 -2.53 20.79 16.60
C LYS A 94 -1.08 20.47 16.98
N MET A 95 -0.52 19.40 16.42
CA MET A 95 0.78 18.84 16.80
C MET A 95 0.92 18.63 18.32
N ASP A 96 -0.18 18.34 19.01
CA ASP A 96 -0.17 18.09 20.45
C ASP A 96 0.21 16.63 20.76
N GLU A 97 1.03 16.47 21.79
CA GLU A 97 1.63 15.18 22.14
C GLU A 97 0.58 14.14 22.56
N ASP A 98 -0.51 14.60 23.19
CA ASP A 98 -1.61 13.75 23.65
C ASP A 98 -2.41 13.16 22.47
N THR A 99 -2.75 13.96 21.47
CA THR A 99 -3.48 13.48 20.27
C THR A 99 -2.59 12.62 19.39
N ILE A 100 -1.28 12.90 19.32
CA ILE A 100 -0.31 12.02 18.65
C ILE A 100 -0.20 10.67 19.37
N SER A 101 -0.23 10.66 20.71
CA SER A 101 -0.27 9.42 21.50
C SER A 101 -1.57 8.64 21.26
N ALA A 102 -2.71 9.33 21.27
CA ALA A 102 -4.01 8.73 21.00
C ALA A 102 -4.07 8.09 19.60
N LEU A 103 -3.47 8.73 18.59
CA LEU A 103 -3.37 8.16 17.24
C LEU A 103 -2.55 6.85 17.23
N LYS A 104 -1.44 6.80 17.97
CA LYS A 104 -0.61 5.58 18.10
C LYS A 104 -1.35 4.44 18.82
N ASP A 105 -2.15 4.79 19.81
CA ASP A 105 -2.97 3.83 20.56
C ASP A 105 -4.11 3.28 19.69
N LEU A 106 -4.74 4.11 18.86
CA LEU A 106 -5.73 3.66 17.88
C LEU A 106 -5.11 2.80 16.76
N ASP A 107 -3.91 3.13 16.26
CA ASP A 107 -3.16 2.27 15.35
C ASP A 107 -2.85 0.91 16.00
N THR A 108 -2.47 0.92 17.28
CA THR A 108 -2.25 -0.31 18.04
C THR A 108 -3.52 -1.14 18.20
N LEU A 109 -4.65 -0.50 18.52
CA LEU A 109 -5.96 -1.17 18.56
C LEU A 109 -6.31 -1.81 17.23
N HIS A 110 -6.10 -1.09 16.12
CA HIS A 110 -6.33 -1.60 14.78
C HIS A 110 -5.47 -2.84 14.48
N ARG A 111 -4.17 -2.78 14.78
CA ARG A 111 -3.24 -3.92 14.61
C ARG A 111 -3.63 -5.13 15.44
N LEU A 112 -4.04 -4.93 16.69
CA LEU A 112 -4.45 -6.03 17.56
C LEU A 112 -5.74 -6.68 17.07
N ARG A 113 -6.71 -5.89 16.57
CA ARG A 113 -7.93 -6.40 15.95
C ARG A 113 -7.64 -7.23 14.70
N LEU A 114 -6.76 -6.74 13.82
CA LEU A 114 -6.29 -7.50 12.65
C LEU A 114 -5.63 -8.83 13.08
N ARG A 115 -4.73 -8.78 14.05
CA ARG A 115 -4.08 -9.99 14.57
C ARG A 115 -5.06 -10.96 15.22
N LEU A 116 -6.06 -10.49 15.95
CA LEU A 116 -7.08 -11.36 16.52
C LEU A 116 -7.93 -12.01 15.42
N SER A 117 -8.22 -11.28 14.34
CA SER A 117 -8.98 -11.80 13.20
C SER A 117 -8.22 -12.89 12.41
N SER A 118 -6.89 -12.80 12.30
CA SER A 118 -6.10 -13.84 11.63
C SER A 118 -6.16 -15.19 12.36
N PHE A 119 -6.40 -15.21 13.68
CA PHE A 119 -6.66 -16.43 14.46
C PHE A 119 -8.09 -16.96 14.38
N GLN A 120 -9.04 -16.16 13.89
CA GLN A 120 -10.48 -16.50 13.81
C GLN A 120 -10.92 -16.93 12.42
N LEU A 121 -10.07 -16.76 11.40
CA LEU A 121 -10.25 -17.40 10.11
C LEU A 121 -10.41 -18.91 10.33
N PRO A 122 -11.38 -19.58 9.67
CA PRO A 122 -11.48 -21.02 9.72
C PRO A 122 -10.15 -21.61 9.27
N HIS A 123 -9.44 -22.27 10.19
CA HIS A 123 -8.23 -23.01 9.85
C HIS A 123 -8.53 -24.29 9.06
N ASP A 124 -9.77 -24.44 8.54
CA ASP A 124 -10.14 -25.41 7.52
C ASP A 124 -9.54 -25.03 6.15
N PHE A 125 -8.24 -24.75 6.12
CA PHE A 125 -7.40 -25.31 5.07
C PHE A 125 -7.33 -26.82 5.34
N ASN A 126 -8.41 -27.53 5.03
CA ASN A 126 -8.29 -28.96 4.77
C ASN A 126 -7.40 -29.11 3.53
N PHE A 127 -6.09 -29.17 3.77
CA PHE A 127 -5.16 -29.85 2.89
C PHE A 127 -5.56 -31.32 2.89
N GLU A 128 -6.57 -31.66 2.10
CA GLU A 128 -6.37 -32.86 1.30
C GLU A 128 -5.17 -32.53 0.41
N GLU A 129 -4.05 -33.19 0.66
CA GLU A 129 -2.93 -33.28 -0.26
C GLU A 129 -3.44 -33.85 -1.59
N SER A 130 -4.08 -32.99 -2.38
CA SER A 130 -4.27 -33.22 -3.79
C SER A 130 -2.97 -32.77 -4.46
N PRO A 131 -2.20 -33.68 -5.09
CA PRO A 131 -0.90 -33.38 -5.69
C PRO A 131 -1.04 -32.63 -7.04
N SER A 132 -2.05 -31.77 -7.18
CA SER A 132 -2.13 -30.88 -8.32
C SER A 132 -1.24 -29.67 -8.03
N ILE A 133 -0.07 -29.68 -8.66
CA ILE A 133 0.71 -28.46 -8.89
C ILE A 133 -0.17 -27.57 -9.76
N HIS A 134 -0.98 -26.75 -9.11
CA HIS A 134 -1.88 -25.82 -9.77
C HIS A 134 -1.05 -24.67 -10.33
N ARG A 135 -0.85 -24.70 -11.65
CA ARG A 135 -0.05 -23.73 -12.38
C ARG A 135 -0.93 -22.55 -12.75
N ILE A 136 -0.69 -21.42 -12.09
CA ILE A 136 -1.16 -20.11 -12.54
C ILE A 136 -0.74 -19.94 -14.00
N ASP A 137 -1.67 -19.59 -14.90
CA ASP A 137 -1.33 -19.31 -16.29
C ASP A 137 -0.62 -17.97 -16.41
N THR A 138 0.71 -18.01 -16.29
CA THR A 138 1.55 -16.82 -16.38
C THR A 138 1.82 -16.35 -17.80
N SER A 139 1.21 -17.01 -18.80
CA SER A 139 1.17 -16.51 -20.18
C SER A 139 0.28 -15.27 -20.36
N ARG A 140 -0.40 -14.83 -19.29
CA ARG A 140 -1.21 -13.59 -19.24
C ARG A 140 -0.68 -12.55 -18.26
N PHE A 141 0.59 -12.63 -17.89
CA PHE A 141 1.20 -11.75 -16.90
C PHE A 141 2.24 -10.84 -17.54
N TRP A 142 2.35 -9.64 -16.98
CA TRP A 142 3.31 -8.60 -17.33
C TRP A 142 3.78 -7.91 -16.06
N ALA A 143 5.04 -7.50 -16.03
CA ALA A 143 5.59 -6.86 -14.84
C ALA A 143 6.48 -5.65 -15.16
N VAL A 144 6.45 -4.70 -14.24
CA VAL A 144 7.41 -3.60 -14.13
C VAL A 144 8.02 -3.66 -12.74
N VAL A 145 9.35 -3.78 -12.67
CA VAL A 145 10.08 -3.90 -11.40
C VAL A 145 11.09 -2.76 -11.30
N ILE A 146 10.93 -1.93 -10.27
CA ILE A 146 11.70 -0.72 -10.05
C ILE A 146 12.42 -0.82 -8.70
N GLY A 147 13.74 -0.68 -8.70
CA GLY A 147 14.56 -0.67 -7.47
C GLY A 147 15.62 0.42 -7.54
N ILE A 148 15.65 1.31 -6.55
CA ILE A 148 16.54 2.48 -6.56
C ILE A 148 17.33 2.56 -5.25
N ASP A 149 18.65 2.39 -5.37
CA ASP A 149 19.61 2.53 -4.27
C ASP A 149 20.40 3.85 -4.38
N ALA A 150 20.87 4.16 -5.60
CA ALA A 150 21.85 5.20 -5.87
C ALA A 150 21.25 6.62 -5.97
N TYR A 151 20.46 7.01 -4.97
CA TYR A 151 20.04 8.40 -4.80
C TYR A 151 21.24 9.31 -4.50
N GLU A 152 21.20 10.55 -5.00
CA GLU A 152 22.23 11.56 -4.72
C GLU A 152 22.28 11.90 -3.21
N SER A 153 21.11 12.00 -2.59
CA SER A 153 20.96 12.25 -1.16
C SER A 153 20.43 11.00 -0.45
N ASN A 154 21.04 10.67 0.70
CA ASN A 154 20.70 9.51 1.54
C ASN A 154 20.57 8.17 0.77
N PRO A 155 21.63 7.70 0.08
CA PRO A 155 21.55 6.48 -0.72
C PRO A 155 21.08 5.28 0.12
N LEU A 156 20.28 4.44 -0.53
CA LEU A 156 19.78 3.17 -0.03
C LEU A 156 20.66 2.02 -0.54
N HIS A 157 20.48 0.82 0.01
CA HIS A 157 21.36 -0.31 -0.28
C HIS A 157 20.64 -1.66 -0.46
N GLY A 158 19.31 -1.69 -0.33
CA GLY A 158 18.52 -2.90 -0.42
C GLY A 158 17.40 -2.85 -1.44
N CYS A 159 17.08 -1.71 -2.04
CA CYS A 159 15.95 -1.58 -2.96
C CYS A 159 16.21 -2.30 -4.29
N VAL A 160 17.45 -2.25 -4.81
CA VAL A 160 17.81 -3.03 -6.00
C VAL A 160 17.79 -4.53 -5.69
N ARG A 161 18.22 -4.93 -4.49
CA ARG A 161 18.15 -6.32 -4.06
C ARG A 161 16.71 -6.82 -3.95
N ASP A 162 15.82 -6.01 -3.38
CA ASP A 162 14.41 -6.33 -3.24
C ASP A 162 13.72 -6.45 -4.62
N ALA A 163 14.03 -5.53 -5.54
CA ALA A 163 13.57 -5.60 -6.93
C ALA A 163 14.01 -6.91 -7.61
N LEU A 164 15.28 -7.30 -7.46
CA LEU A 164 15.79 -8.56 -8.01
C LEU A 164 15.14 -9.80 -7.35
N MET A 165 14.87 -9.74 -6.05
CA MET A 165 14.14 -10.79 -5.34
C MET A 165 12.71 -10.95 -5.89
N MET A 166 12.01 -9.83 -6.13
CA MET A 166 10.69 -9.85 -6.76
C MET A 166 10.75 -10.40 -8.19
N GLU A 167 11.73 -9.99 -9.01
CA GLU A 167 11.94 -10.56 -10.35
C GLU A 167 12.19 -12.08 -10.29
N GLN A 168 13.02 -12.53 -9.34
CA GLN A 168 13.30 -13.95 -9.14
C GLN A 168 12.03 -14.72 -8.79
N TYR A 169 11.21 -14.21 -7.87
CA TYR A 169 9.89 -14.78 -7.57
C TYR A 169 9.02 -14.89 -8.84
N LEU A 170 8.89 -13.80 -9.59
CA LEU A 170 8.08 -13.78 -10.81
C LEU A 170 8.57 -14.79 -11.86
N THR A 171 9.88 -14.93 -12.03
CA THR A 171 10.46 -15.78 -13.08
C THR A 171 10.61 -17.24 -12.68
N GLU A 172 10.98 -17.53 -11.44
CA GLU A 172 11.29 -18.89 -10.97
C GLU A 172 10.06 -19.57 -10.36
N HIS A 173 9.27 -18.85 -9.55
CA HIS A 173 8.09 -19.41 -8.90
C HIS A 173 6.83 -19.29 -9.75
N LEU A 174 6.60 -18.10 -10.33
CA LEU A 174 5.48 -17.87 -11.24
C LEU A 174 5.79 -18.27 -12.70
N SER A 175 7.04 -18.62 -13.05
CA SER A 175 7.40 -18.98 -14.43
C SER A 175 7.12 -17.89 -15.47
N LEU A 176 7.11 -16.61 -15.06
CA LEU A 176 6.89 -15.47 -15.95
C LEU A 176 8.06 -15.32 -16.95
N PRO A 177 7.81 -15.23 -18.26
CA PRO A 177 8.89 -15.02 -19.22
C PRO A 177 9.59 -13.68 -19.02
N LYS A 178 10.93 -13.69 -18.93
CA LYS A 178 11.75 -12.47 -18.70
C LYS A 178 11.46 -11.30 -19.65
N HIS A 179 11.11 -11.58 -20.91
CA HIS A 179 10.80 -10.52 -21.90
C HIS A 179 9.53 -9.72 -21.57
N ARG A 180 8.70 -10.20 -20.62
CA ARG A 180 7.50 -9.52 -20.13
C ARG A 180 7.73 -8.75 -18.83
N ILE A 181 8.98 -8.70 -18.38
CA ILE A 181 9.40 -7.97 -17.18
C ILE A 181 10.26 -6.80 -17.63
N GLN A 182 9.78 -5.60 -17.40
CA GLN A 182 10.56 -4.37 -17.60
C GLN A 182 11.26 -4.01 -16.29
N ARG A 183 12.58 -3.86 -16.34
CA ARG A 183 13.42 -3.61 -15.15
C ARG A 183 13.99 -2.21 -15.16
N LEU A 184 13.78 -1.48 -14.07
CA LEU A 184 14.40 -0.18 -13.86
C LEU A 184 15.21 -0.20 -12.57
N LEU A 185 16.55 -0.28 -12.68
CA LEU A 185 17.44 -0.48 -11.55
C LEU A 185 18.44 0.68 -11.43
N GLY A 186 18.53 1.27 -10.24
CA GLY A 186 19.43 2.39 -9.95
C GLY A 186 20.45 2.02 -8.89
N SER A 187 21.62 1.51 -9.28
CA SER A 187 22.73 1.17 -8.38
C SER A 187 24.04 1.84 -8.81
N ASN A 188 24.93 2.10 -7.85
CA ASN A 188 26.31 2.54 -8.11
C ASN A 188 27.22 1.36 -8.47
N GLU A 189 26.80 0.13 -8.16
CA GLU A 189 27.50 -1.07 -8.57
C GLU A 189 27.16 -1.36 -10.03
N HIS A 190 28.16 -1.75 -10.82
CA HIS A 190 27.94 -2.23 -12.18
C HIS A 190 27.07 -3.49 -12.13
N THR A 191 25.75 -3.34 -12.20
CA THR A 191 24.84 -4.45 -12.45
C THR A 191 25.19 -5.00 -13.83
N SER A 192 25.86 -6.15 -13.81
CA SER A 192 26.48 -6.71 -15.00
C SER A 192 25.40 -7.16 -16.00
N SER A 193 25.45 -6.59 -17.21
CA SER A 193 25.02 -7.16 -18.50
C SER A 193 23.54 -7.51 -18.75
N ASP A 194 22.57 -7.09 -17.94
CA ASP A 194 21.14 -7.21 -18.29
C ASP A 194 20.57 -5.92 -18.93
N ASN A 195 19.60 -6.07 -19.83
CA ASN A 195 18.81 -4.95 -20.38
C ASN A 195 17.91 -4.36 -19.27
N TYR A 196 18.43 -3.44 -18.46
CA TYR A 196 17.63 -2.62 -17.55
C TYR A 196 17.75 -1.14 -17.94
N HIS A 197 16.75 -0.35 -17.54
CA HIS A 197 16.77 1.10 -17.71
C HIS A 197 17.10 1.79 -16.38
N ILE A 198 17.72 2.96 -16.44
CA ILE A 198 17.94 3.78 -15.24
C ILE A 198 16.58 4.33 -14.78
N PRO A 199 16.20 4.27 -13.49
CA PRO A 199 14.90 4.69 -12.98
C PRO A 199 14.78 6.23 -12.86
N THR A 200 15.06 6.93 -13.96
CA THR A 200 14.78 8.36 -14.10
C THR A 200 13.27 8.59 -14.14
N ARG A 201 12.82 9.80 -13.80
CA ARG A 201 11.39 10.17 -13.89
C ARG A 201 10.82 9.82 -15.25
N VAL A 202 11.52 10.23 -16.32
CA VAL A 202 11.10 10.00 -17.70
C VAL A 202 10.97 8.51 -17.99
N ASN A 203 11.95 7.70 -17.60
CA ASN A 203 11.92 6.26 -17.86
C ASN A 203 10.80 5.58 -17.06
N ILE A 204 10.58 5.94 -15.80
CA ILE A 204 9.48 5.38 -14.99
C ILE A 204 8.13 5.70 -15.65
N ILE A 205 7.88 6.98 -15.98
CA ILE A 205 6.61 7.39 -16.61
C ILE A 205 6.43 6.70 -17.97
N GLN A 206 7.45 6.68 -18.83
CA GLN A 206 7.36 6.06 -20.14
C GLN A 206 7.13 4.55 -20.06
N THR A 207 7.77 3.85 -19.12
CA THR A 207 7.55 2.42 -18.90
C THR A 207 6.10 2.15 -18.47
N LEU A 208 5.59 2.89 -17.48
CA LEU A 208 4.21 2.72 -17.01
C LEU A 208 3.20 3.05 -18.10
N VAL A 209 3.41 4.15 -18.83
CA VAL A 209 2.54 4.53 -19.93
C VAL A 209 2.64 3.54 -21.09
N GLY A 210 3.82 2.97 -21.34
CA GLY A 210 4.01 1.93 -22.34
C GLY A 210 3.13 0.70 -22.13
N LEU A 211 2.72 0.40 -20.90
CA LEU A 211 1.78 -0.70 -20.62
C LEU A 211 0.43 -0.50 -21.31
N MET A 212 -0.07 0.73 -21.42
CA MET A 212 -1.38 1.00 -22.04
C MET A 212 -1.35 0.79 -23.56
N SER A 213 -0.20 1.04 -24.20
CA SER A 213 -0.04 0.99 -25.66
C SER A 213 0.61 -0.30 -26.16
N ASN A 214 1.16 -1.13 -25.27
CA ASN A 214 1.74 -2.42 -25.63
C ASN A 214 0.66 -3.35 -26.21
N ALA A 215 0.81 -3.74 -27.48
CA ALA A 215 -0.15 -4.58 -28.20
C ALA A 215 -0.15 -6.06 -27.75
N GLU A 216 0.90 -6.51 -27.09
CA GLU A 216 1.01 -7.87 -26.57
C GLU A 216 0.23 -8.05 -25.26
N ILE A 217 0.00 -6.97 -24.50
CA ILE A 217 -0.83 -6.97 -23.30
C ILE A 217 -2.30 -6.97 -23.71
N GLN A 218 -3.02 -8.05 -23.42
CA GLN A 218 -4.45 -8.17 -23.73
C GLN A 218 -5.30 -7.61 -22.59
N TYR A 219 -6.57 -7.32 -22.89
CA TYR A 219 -7.54 -6.93 -21.87
C TYR A 219 -7.75 -8.08 -20.88
N GLY A 220 -7.65 -7.81 -19.58
CA GLY A 220 -7.72 -8.78 -18.50
C GLY A 220 -6.40 -9.49 -18.17
N ASP A 221 -5.30 -9.14 -18.85
CA ASP A 221 -3.98 -9.63 -18.44
C ASP A 221 -3.57 -9.05 -17.07
N ASN A 222 -2.86 -9.85 -16.27
CA ASN A 222 -2.32 -9.43 -14.99
C ASN A 222 -1.13 -8.50 -15.20
N ILE A 223 -1.18 -7.32 -14.59
CA ILE A 223 -0.10 -6.32 -14.60
C ILE A 223 0.39 -6.15 -13.17
N ILE A 224 1.65 -6.50 -12.91
CA ILE A 224 2.30 -6.36 -11.61
C ILE A 224 3.31 -5.21 -11.69
N ILE A 225 3.14 -4.20 -10.85
CA ILE A 225 4.06 -3.06 -10.78
C ILE A 225 4.65 -3.06 -9.38
N TYR A 226 5.97 -3.15 -9.29
CA TYR A 226 6.71 -3.18 -8.04
C TYR A 226 7.68 -2.01 -7.96
N PHE A 227 7.69 -1.32 -6.82
CA PHE A 227 8.62 -0.24 -6.53
C PHE A 227 9.26 -0.40 -5.16
N ALA A 228 10.59 -0.35 -5.11
CA ALA A 228 11.38 -0.16 -3.90
C ALA A 228 12.32 1.04 -4.09
N GLY A 229 12.31 1.94 -3.11
CA GLY A 229 13.08 3.18 -3.15
C GLY A 229 12.57 4.17 -2.12
N HIS A 230 12.97 5.43 -2.23
CA HIS A 230 12.39 6.49 -1.40
C HIS A 230 10.98 6.87 -1.85
N GLY A 231 10.10 7.08 -0.88
CA GLY A 231 8.93 7.92 -1.03
C GLY A 231 9.16 9.32 -0.45
N SER A 232 8.24 10.23 -0.71
CA SER A 232 8.19 11.55 -0.08
C SER A 232 6.73 11.96 0.11
N GLY A 233 6.43 12.69 1.18
CA GLY A 233 5.10 13.25 1.44
C GLY A 233 5.14 14.76 1.32
N TYR A 234 4.24 15.37 0.54
CA TYR A 234 4.12 16.81 0.29
C TYR A 234 2.88 17.38 0.99
N SER A 235 2.98 18.60 1.54
CA SER A 235 1.84 19.26 2.17
C SER A 235 0.99 19.92 1.09
N THR A 236 -0.32 19.77 1.21
CA THR A 236 -1.28 20.44 0.33
C THR A 236 -1.64 21.85 0.83
N ALA A 237 -1.11 22.28 1.97
CA ALA A 237 -1.42 23.57 2.58
C ALA A 237 -1.11 24.73 1.63
N GLY A 238 -2.15 25.50 1.27
CA GLY A 238 -2.03 26.61 0.34
C GLY A 238 -2.11 26.24 -1.16
N TYR A 239 -2.31 24.97 -1.49
CA TYR A 239 -2.36 24.46 -2.87
C TYR A 239 -3.63 23.66 -3.21
N CYS A 240 -4.21 22.95 -2.24
CA CYS A 240 -5.50 22.27 -2.40
C CYS A 240 -6.52 22.84 -1.40
N SER A 241 -7.82 22.70 -1.72
CA SER A 241 -8.91 23.16 -0.84
C SER A 241 -8.91 22.53 0.55
N ASN A 242 -8.40 21.32 0.71
CA ASN A 242 -8.23 20.69 2.02
C ASN A 242 -6.77 20.84 2.49
N PRO A 243 -6.46 21.73 3.44
CA PRO A 243 -5.10 21.94 3.93
C PRO A 243 -4.55 20.78 4.78
N MET A 244 -5.40 19.82 5.14
CA MET A 244 -5.04 18.61 5.90
C MET A 244 -4.75 17.41 5.00
N ASP A 245 -4.87 17.56 3.68
CA ASP A 245 -4.54 16.52 2.72
C ASP A 245 -3.01 16.43 2.53
N SER A 246 -2.49 15.28 2.15
CA SER A 246 -1.07 15.09 1.86
C SER A 246 -0.91 14.40 0.51
N ILE A 247 0.11 14.79 -0.23
CA ILE A 247 0.42 14.19 -1.52
C ILE A 247 1.60 13.25 -1.32
N GLU A 248 1.37 11.98 -1.58
CA GLU A 248 2.43 10.99 -1.57
C GLU A 248 3.13 10.96 -2.93
N ALA A 249 4.44 10.76 -2.94
CA ALA A 249 5.21 10.73 -4.17
C ALA A 249 6.31 9.68 -4.15
N LEU A 250 6.60 9.10 -5.32
CA LEU A 250 7.76 8.25 -5.56
C LEU A 250 8.95 9.11 -5.97
N CYS A 251 10.12 8.79 -5.43
CA CYS A 251 11.36 9.51 -5.71
C CYS A 251 12.10 8.85 -6.89
N PRO A 252 12.18 9.46 -8.08
CA PRO A 252 13.03 8.96 -9.15
C PRO A 252 14.51 9.20 -8.83
N ILE A 253 15.42 8.46 -9.48
CA ILE A 253 16.86 8.58 -9.20
C ILE A 253 17.45 9.94 -9.59
N ASP A 254 16.86 10.59 -10.59
CA ASP A 254 17.28 11.88 -11.13
C ASP A 254 16.50 13.05 -10.50
N ARG A 255 15.81 12.84 -9.37
CA ARG A 255 15.17 13.95 -8.63
C ARG A 255 16.25 14.97 -8.24
N THR A 256 16.02 16.24 -8.57
CA THR A 256 17.01 17.29 -8.30
C THR A 256 16.36 18.60 -7.86
N GLU A 257 17.04 19.31 -6.97
CA GLU A 257 16.77 20.70 -6.63
C GLU A 257 17.91 21.57 -7.18
N GLY A 258 17.64 22.48 -8.13
CA GLY A 258 18.69 23.36 -8.64
C GLY A 258 18.32 24.25 -9.84
N ASN A 259 19.19 25.22 -10.12
CA ASN A 259 18.96 26.33 -11.06
C ASN A 259 19.09 25.97 -12.55
N GLY A 260 19.08 24.67 -12.93
CA GLY A 260 19.31 24.24 -14.31
C GLY A 260 18.50 23.02 -14.79
N SER A 261 18.12 22.12 -13.87
CA SER A 261 17.18 21.02 -14.13
C SER A 261 16.42 20.73 -12.83
N HIS A 262 15.10 20.83 -12.85
CA HIS A 262 14.23 20.57 -11.71
C HIS A 262 13.33 19.39 -12.05
N VAL A 263 13.81 18.19 -11.73
CA VAL A 263 13.06 16.94 -11.93
C VAL A 263 12.26 16.69 -10.66
N PRO A 264 10.91 16.78 -10.70
CA PRO A 264 10.08 16.51 -9.53
C PRO A 264 10.03 15.02 -9.20
N ASP A 265 9.51 14.73 -8.02
CA ASP A 265 8.99 13.40 -7.68
C ASP A 265 7.74 13.06 -8.53
N ILE A 266 7.26 11.82 -8.42
CA ILE A 266 6.06 11.33 -9.11
C ILE A 266 4.90 11.22 -8.12
N SER A 267 3.93 12.13 -8.17
CA SER A 267 2.79 12.12 -7.23
C SER A 267 1.85 10.92 -7.43
N ASP A 268 1.23 10.50 -6.35
CA ASP A 268 0.05 9.63 -6.30
C ASP A 268 -1.05 10.03 -7.30
N ARG A 269 -1.31 11.33 -7.50
CA ARG A 269 -2.29 11.84 -8.47
C ARG A 269 -1.91 11.52 -9.92
N GLU A 270 -0.62 11.59 -10.22
CA GLU A 270 -0.05 11.25 -11.54
C GLU A 270 -0.10 9.74 -11.77
N ILE A 271 0.34 8.95 -10.77
CA ILE A 271 0.27 7.48 -10.81
C ILE A 271 -1.18 7.01 -10.98
N ASN A 272 -2.12 7.55 -10.19
CA ASN A 272 -3.54 7.19 -10.27
C ASN A 272 -4.10 7.50 -11.68
N THR A 273 -3.76 8.65 -12.26
CA THR A 273 -4.18 8.98 -13.63
C THR A 273 -3.60 8.01 -14.66
N ILE A 274 -2.33 7.63 -14.53
CA ILE A 274 -1.71 6.65 -15.42
C ILE A 274 -2.40 5.29 -15.29
N PHE A 275 -2.66 4.82 -14.06
CA PHE A 275 -3.29 3.53 -13.82
C PHE A 275 -4.75 3.48 -14.25
N GLN A 276 -5.50 4.58 -14.13
CA GLN A 276 -6.83 4.70 -14.74
C GLN A 276 -6.79 4.45 -16.25
N ASN A 277 -5.80 5.01 -16.95
CA ASN A 277 -5.65 4.83 -18.38
C ASN A 277 -5.17 3.42 -18.76
N ILE A 278 -4.28 2.82 -17.96
CA ILE A 278 -3.93 1.40 -18.12
C ILE A 278 -5.18 0.55 -17.91
N CYS A 279 -5.96 0.78 -16.86
CA CYS A 279 -7.19 0.05 -16.57
C CYS A 279 -8.22 0.18 -17.70
N HIS A 280 -8.41 1.39 -18.24
CA HIS A 280 -9.28 1.61 -19.39
C HIS A 280 -8.82 0.79 -20.61
N ALA A 281 -7.51 0.70 -20.86
CA ALA A 281 -6.97 -0.01 -22.02
C ALA A 281 -6.87 -1.53 -21.83
N LYS A 282 -6.55 -1.99 -20.61
CA LYS A 282 -6.08 -3.35 -20.31
C LYS A 282 -6.92 -4.07 -19.23
N GLY A 283 -7.86 -3.40 -18.59
CA GLY A 283 -8.64 -3.93 -17.48
C GLY A 283 -8.00 -3.70 -16.12
N HIS A 284 -8.75 -4.01 -15.06
CA HIS A 284 -8.45 -3.67 -13.67
C HIS A 284 -7.52 -4.67 -12.96
N HIS A 285 -6.94 -5.63 -13.68
CA HIS A 285 -6.05 -6.66 -13.12
C HIS A 285 -4.64 -6.09 -12.87
N ILE A 286 -4.58 -4.95 -12.18
CA ILE A 286 -3.36 -4.20 -11.90
C ILE A 286 -3.07 -4.32 -10.41
N THR A 287 -1.90 -4.84 -10.07
CA THR A 287 -1.39 -4.90 -8.69
C THR A 287 -0.20 -3.98 -8.57
N PHE A 288 -0.26 -3.02 -7.64
CA PHE A 288 0.82 -2.10 -7.35
C PHE A 288 1.40 -2.35 -5.96
N ILE A 289 2.68 -2.73 -5.91
CA ILE A 289 3.38 -3.11 -4.69
C ILE A 289 4.42 -2.04 -4.37
N LEU A 290 4.33 -1.46 -3.17
CA LEU A 290 5.14 -0.34 -2.70
C LEU A 290 5.97 -0.74 -1.47
N ASP A 291 7.29 -0.79 -1.64
CA ASP A 291 8.26 -0.93 -0.56
C ASP A 291 9.00 0.41 -0.33
N CYS A 292 8.23 1.40 0.11
CA CYS A 292 8.67 2.76 0.43
C CYS A 292 7.77 3.39 1.50
N SER A 293 8.17 4.53 2.07
CA SER A 293 7.35 5.32 2.99
C SER A 293 7.22 6.77 2.55
N HIS A 294 6.10 7.40 2.91
CA HIS A 294 5.72 8.76 2.47
C HIS A 294 5.59 9.74 3.64
N THR A 295 6.21 9.43 4.78
CA THR A 295 6.11 10.25 5.97
C THR A 295 6.57 11.68 5.73
N TRP A 296 5.80 12.64 6.24
CA TRP A 296 6.11 14.06 6.18
C TRP A 296 7.32 14.36 7.08
N ILE A 297 8.51 14.48 6.47
CA ILE A 297 9.74 14.87 7.16
C ILE A 297 10.00 16.35 6.89
N THR A 298 9.75 17.20 7.88
CA THR A 298 9.92 18.67 7.78
C THR A 298 11.32 19.15 8.14
N THR A 299 12.04 18.41 8.98
CA THR A 299 13.35 18.82 9.49
C THR A 299 14.25 17.60 9.73
N GLY A 300 15.50 17.71 9.31
CA GLY A 300 16.54 16.69 9.51
C GLY A 300 16.77 15.77 8.31
N TYR A 301 17.99 15.24 8.21
CA TYR A 301 18.27 14.13 7.31
C TYR A 301 17.60 12.88 7.89
N PRO A 302 16.86 12.10 7.07
CA PRO A 302 16.33 10.82 7.54
C PRO A 302 17.49 9.96 8.06
N GLU A 303 17.23 9.12 9.06
CA GLU A 303 18.22 8.12 9.45
C GLU A 303 18.58 7.25 8.23
N GLN A 304 19.85 6.81 8.17
CA GLN A 304 20.32 6.01 7.05
C GLN A 304 19.50 4.72 6.93
N GLY A 305 19.09 4.39 5.71
CA GLY A 305 18.26 3.21 5.44
C GLY A 305 16.76 3.42 5.66
N ILE A 306 16.29 4.61 6.05
CA ILE A 306 14.86 4.95 5.97
C ILE A 306 14.49 5.25 4.52
N ARG A 307 13.46 4.57 3.99
CA ARG A 307 12.95 4.72 2.61
C ARG A 307 12.02 5.92 2.44
N THR A 308 12.40 7.06 3.00
CA THR A 308 11.74 8.36 2.83
C THR A 308 12.77 9.47 2.59
N LEU A 309 12.46 10.41 1.70
CA LEU A 309 13.18 11.68 1.56
C LEU A 309 12.27 12.87 1.87
N PRO A 310 12.84 13.99 2.36
CA PRO A 310 12.09 15.22 2.48
C PRO A 310 11.56 15.70 1.11
N PRO A 311 10.48 16.48 1.10
CA PRO A 311 9.94 17.09 -0.12
C PRO A 311 10.95 17.96 -0.86
N LEU A 312 10.84 17.99 -2.18
CA LEU A 312 11.61 18.92 -3.00
C LEU A 312 11.20 20.37 -2.69
N SER A 313 12.14 21.25 -2.33
CA SER A 313 12.03 22.71 -2.03
C SER A 313 10.72 23.24 -1.39
N ASN A 314 10.80 23.81 -0.17
CA ASN A 314 9.69 24.41 0.60
C ASN A 314 8.39 23.58 0.73
N GLY A 315 8.39 22.30 0.37
CA GLY A 315 7.23 21.40 0.46
C GLY A 315 6.10 21.70 -0.53
N SER A 316 6.35 22.49 -1.58
CA SER A 316 5.32 22.86 -2.56
C SER A 316 5.13 21.79 -3.64
N PRO A 317 3.92 21.22 -3.83
CA PRO A 317 3.65 20.26 -4.90
C PRO A 317 3.48 20.92 -6.28
N LYS A 318 3.56 22.27 -6.38
CA LYS A 318 3.16 23.01 -7.59
C LYS A 318 3.89 22.58 -8.86
N HIS A 319 5.21 22.38 -8.78
CA HIS A 319 6.00 22.00 -9.96
C HIS A 319 5.72 20.57 -10.40
N MET A 320 5.64 19.65 -9.44
CA MET A 320 5.24 18.26 -9.67
C MET A 320 3.89 18.19 -10.38
N PHE A 321 2.91 18.96 -9.89
CA PHE A 321 1.61 19.05 -10.53
C PHE A 321 1.64 19.71 -11.90
N ASN A 322 2.47 20.72 -12.16
CA ASN A 322 2.51 21.37 -13.47
C ASN A 322 2.94 20.36 -14.54
N ILE A 323 3.98 19.59 -14.24
CA ILE A 323 4.51 18.57 -15.15
C ILE A 323 3.50 17.43 -15.33
N ALA A 324 2.91 16.94 -14.24
CA ALA A 324 1.90 15.89 -14.30
C ALA A 324 0.66 16.35 -15.10
N ASP A 325 0.16 17.55 -14.85
CA ASP A 325 -1.01 18.13 -15.53
C ASP A 325 -0.76 18.32 -17.04
N GLU A 326 0.41 18.85 -17.42
CA GLU A 326 0.78 19.02 -18.83
C GLU A 326 0.86 17.67 -19.58
N TYR A 327 1.47 16.67 -18.95
CA TYR A 327 1.61 15.35 -19.53
C TYR A 327 0.26 14.60 -19.59
N CYS A 328 -0.46 14.54 -18.47
CA CYS A 328 -1.68 13.77 -18.33
C CYS A 328 -2.86 14.36 -19.11
N ARG A 329 -2.85 15.65 -19.49
CA ARG A 329 -3.86 16.25 -20.37
C ARG A 329 -4.05 15.52 -21.71
N GLN A 330 -3.05 14.76 -22.13
CA GLN A 330 -3.08 14.00 -23.38
C GLN A 330 -3.75 12.61 -23.21
N LEU A 331 -4.00 12.20 -21.96
CA LEU A 331 -4.59 10.91 -21.62
C LEU A 331 -6.12 10.97 -21.63
N LEU A 332 -6.77 9.84 -21.91
CA LEU A 332 -8.23 9.76 -22.10
C LEU A 332 -9.00 9.96 -20.80
N CYS A 333 -8.58 9.31 -19.72
CA CYS A 333 -9.24 9.37 -18.40
C CYS A 333 -8.74 10.53 -17.54
N TYR A 334 -8.39 11.66 -18.15
CA TYR A 334 -7.75 12.76 -17.44
C TYR A 334 -8.72 13.52 -16.51
N GLN A 335 -8.40 13.51 -15.21
CA GLN A 335 -8.86 14.49 -14.25
C GLN A 335 -7.68 15.38 -13.85
N SER A 336 -7.89 16.71 -13.83
CA SER A 336 -6.79 17.60 -13.45
C SER A 336 -6.29 17.29 -12.05
N VAL A 337 -4.97 17.15 -11.94
CA VAL A 337 -4.28 16.90 -10.67
C VAL A 337 -4.38 18.10 -9.72
N TYR A 338 -4.76 19.28 -10.23
CA TYR A 338 -5.09 20.48 -9.44
C TYR A 338 -6.52 20.51 -8.91
N SER A 339 -7.39 19.59 -9.33
CA SER A 339 -8.80 19.66 -8.96
C SER A 339 -8.98 19.61 -7.45
N ASP A 340 -9.67 20.61 -6.89
CA ASP A 340 -10.09 20.62 -5.48
C ASP A 340 -11.04 19.47 -5.12
N LYS A 341 -11.65 18.85 -6.15
CA LYS A 341 -12.49 17.66 -6.05
C LYS A 341 -11.77 16.41 -6.53
N TRP A 342 -10.43 16.46 -6.63
CA TRP A 342 -9.65 15.29 -7.00
C TRP A 342 -9.89 14.20 -5.95
N CYS A 343 -10.16 13.00 -6.42
CA CYS A 343 -10.24 11.81 -5.60
C CYS A 343 -9.60 10.66 -6.37
N PRO A 344 -8.89 9.74 -5.69
CA PRO A 344 -8.30 8.60 -6.36
C PRO A 344 -9.40 7.69 -6.91
N ASP A 345 -9.20 7.17 -8.13
CA ASP A 345 -9.97 6.01 -8.59
C ASP A 345 -9.41 4.74 -7.95
N MET A 346 -10.18 4.20 -6.99
CA MET A 346 -9.85 2.99 -6.26
C MET A 346 -10.25 1.71 -7.01
N SER A 347 -10.92 1.81 -8.16
CA SER A 347 -11.35 0.65 -8.96
C SER A 347 -10.33 0.21 -10.00
N SER A 348 -9.38 1.07 -10.36
CA SER A 348 -8.40 0.78 -11.42
C SER A 348 -7.35 -0.27 -11.04
N HIS A 349 -7.00 -0.40 -9.77
CA HIS A 349 -5.92 -1.27 -9.29
C HIS A 349 -6.06 -1.62 -7.81
N VAL A 350 -5.30 -2.62 -7.37
CA VAL A 350 -5.08 -2.94 -5.95
C VAL A 350 -3.68 -2.49 -5.55
N VAL A 351 -3.56 -1.76 -4.44
CA VAL A 351 -2.28 -1.33 -3.86
C VAL A 351 -1.94 -2.21 -2.66
N ILE A 352 -0.69 -2.64 -2.56
CA ILE A 352 -0.09 -3.27 -1.38
C ILE A 352 1.11 -2.42 -0.96
N ALA A 353 1.01 -1.75 0.18
CA ALA A 353 2.07 -0.90 0.71
C ALA A 353 2.74 -1.52 1.94
N ALA A 354 4.04 -1.28 2.10
CA ALA A 354 4.84 -1.83 3.19
C ALA A 354 4.49 -1.28 4.58
N CYS A 355 3.98 -0.05 4.65
CA CYS A 355 3.61 0.59 5.90
C CYS A 355 2.40 1.53 5.76
N GLN A 356 1.85 1.95 6.89
CA GLN A 356 0.83 3.01 6.95
C GLN A 356 1.48 4.40 6.77
N GLU A 357 0.67 5.42 6.48
CA GLU A 357 1.11 6.78 6.16
C GLU A 357 1.97 7.44 7.25
N HIS A 358 1.77 7.09 8.54
CA HIS A 358 2.55 7.62 9.67
C HIS A 358 3.76 6.76 10.05
N GLN A 359 3.99 5.65 9.34
CA GLN A 359 5.07 4.71 9.62
C GLN A 359 6.20 4.86 8.62
N VAL A 360 7.39 4.38 8.99
CA VAL A 360 8.59 4.44 8.13
C VAL A 360 9.00 3.06 7.68
N VAL A 361 9.37 2.95 6.41
CA VAL A 361 10.02 1.77 5.88
C VAL A 361 11.52 1.89 6.06
N THR A 362 12.14 0.81 6.52
CA THR A 362 13.54 0.74 6.91
C THR A 362 14.21 -0.47 6.29
N GLU A 363 15.45 -0.25 5.89
CA GLU A 363 16.34 -1.31 5.45
C GLU A 363 16.86 -2.12 6.63
N THR A 364 16.87 -3.44 6.46
CA THR A 364 17.37 -4.38 7.46
C THR A 364 18.58 -5.12 6.93
N ARG A 365 19.56 -5.33 7.79
CA ARG A 365 20.72 -6.18 7.47
C ARG A 365 20.37 -7.63 7.70
N LYS A 366 20.49 -8.45 6.66
CA LYS A 366 20.20 -9.89 6.66
C LYS A 366 21.39 -10.68 6.15
N GLU A 367 21.32 -12.00 6.26
CA GLU A 367 22.29 -12.87 5.62
C GLU A 367 22.25 -12.61 4.09
N GLY A 368 23.41 -12.30 3.50
CA GLY A 368 23.51 -11.96 2.07
C GLY A 368 23.29 -10.49 1.69
N GLY A 369 23.10 -9.54 2.62
CA GLY A 369 23.07 -8.09 2.29
C GLY A 369 22.03 -7.25 3.05
N ILE A 370 21.71 -6.07 2.51
CA ILE A 370 20.69 -5.14 3.03
C ILE A 370 19.38 -5.29 2.22
N GLN A 371 18.21 -5.45 2.87
CA GLN A 371 16.89 -5.65 2.22
C GLN A 371 15.76 -4.97 3.00
N GLY A 372 14.65 -4.71 2.32
CA GLY A 372 13.38 -4.33 2.93
C GLY A 372 12.78 -5.51 3.70
N ALA A 373 12.30 -5.26 4.92
CA ALA A 373 11.62 -6.29 5.71
C ALA A 373 10.29 -6.72 5.07
N PHE A 374 9.61 -5.78 4.41
CA PHE A 374 8.36 -6.03 3.71
C PHE A 374 8.55 -6.95 2.53
N THR A 375 9.44 -6.63 1.58
CA THR A 375 9.66 -7.49 0.41
C THR A 375 10.11 -8.90 0.79
N ASP A 376 11.03 -9.04 1.74
CA ASP A 376 11.46 -10.34 2.28
C ASP A 376 10.27 -11.18 2.77
N SER A 377 9.42 -10.57 3.59
CA SER A 377 8.24 -11.24 4.16
C SER A 377 7.19 -11.57 3.09
N LEU A 378 6.94 -10.62 2.18
CA LEU A 378 5.98 -10.76 1.10
C LEU A 378 6.37 -11.91 0.16
N VAL A 379 7.62 -11.93 -0.31
CA VAL A 379 8.12 -12.98 -1.19
C VAL A 379 8.11 -14.34 -0.48
N HIS A 380 8.58 -14.43 0.76
CA HIS A 380 8.56 -15.67 1.52
C HIS A 380 7.14 -16.26 1.64
N ILE A 381 6.16 -15.39 1.88
CA ILE A 381 4.76 -15.78 2.00
C ILE A 381 4.18 -16.20 0.65
N LEU A 382 4.44 -15.46 -0.41
CA LEU A 382 4.00 -15.78 -1.77
C LEU A 382 4.64 -17.07 -2.32
N GLU A 383 5.86 -17.41 -1.88
CA GLU A 383 6.54 -18.67 -2.19
C GLU A 383 6.03 -19.84 -1.33
N SER A 384 5.52 -19.54 -0.13
CA SER A 384 4.92 -20.55 0.73
C SER A 384 3.70 -21.13 0.01
N ARG A 385 3.58 -22.46 -0.02
CA ARG A 385 2.40 -23.17 -0.59
C ARG A 385 1.14 -23.02 0.28
N SER A 386 1.06 -21.93 1.05
CA SER A 386 0.01 -21.64 2.02
C SER A 386 -1.22 -21.00 1.37
N PHE A 387 -1.10 -20.51 0.14
CA PHE A 387 -2.22 -19.93 -0.59
C PHE A 387 -2.84 -20.92 -1.56
N SER A 388 -4.16 -20.86 -1.64
CA SER A 388 -4.95 -21.58 -2.64
C SER A 388 -5.24 -20.67 -3.84
N GLU A 389 -5.75 -21.22 -4.95
CA GLU A 389 -6.24 -20.44 -6.10
C GLU A 389 -7.30 -19.39 -5.70
N ARG A 390 -7.95 -19.57 -4.54
CA ARG A 390 -9.00 -18.67 -4.05
C ARG A 390 -8.51 -17.61 -3.07
N SER A 391 -7.24 -17.66 -2.70
CA SER A 391 -6.67 -16.72 -1.75
C SER A 391 -6.73 -15.30 -2.31
N THR A 392 -7.17 -14.37 -1.48
CA THR A 392 -7.43 -12.97 -1.83
C THR A 392 -6.31 -12.05 -1.35
N TYR A 393 -6.26 -10.82 -1.83
CA TYR A 393 -5.27 -9.86 -1.31
C TYR A 393 -5.43 -9.66 0.22
N ILE A 394 -6.65 -9.74 0.76
CA ILE A 394 -6.85 -9.71 2.22
C ILE A 394 -6.21 -10.92 2.91
N ASP A 395 -6.31 -12.12 2.34
CA ASP A 395 -5.64 -13.30 2.90
C ASP A 395 -4.11 -13.13 2.92
N LEU A 396 -3.56 -12.49 1.88
CA LEU A 396 -2.14 -12.11 1.85
C LEU A 396 -1.78 -11.16 2.99
N LEU A 397 -2.57 -10.10 3.19
CA LEU A 397 -2.36 -9.16 4.29
C LEU A 397 -2.37 -9.84 5.66
N LEU A 398 -3.31 -10.76 5.88
CA LEU A 398 -3.45 -11.49 7.14
C LEU A 398 -2.34 -12.51 7.37
N ALA A 399 -1.70 -12.98 6.30
CA ALA A 399 -0.54 -13.86 6.37
C ALA A 399 0.77 -13.11 6.65
N LEU A 400 0.88 -11.82 6.28
CA LEU A 400 2.09 -11.02 6.49
C LEU A 400 2.44 -10.92 8.00
N PRO A 401 3.71 -11.14 8.38
CA PRO A 401 4.12 -11.05 9.77
C PRO A 401 4.03 -9.59 10.25
N MET A 402 3.85 -9.43 11.56
CA MET A 402 4.04 -8.12 12.17
C MET A 402 5.51 -7.73 12.07
N MET A 403 5.79 -6.65 11.36
CA MET A 403 7.13 -6.05 11.28
C MET A 403 7.22 -4.91 12.29
N HIS A 404 8.39 -4.75 12.91
CA HIS A 404 8.58 -3.71 13.92
C HIS A 404 8.49 -2.32 13.27
N GLY A 405 7.49 -1.53 13.66
CA GLY A 405 7.29 -0.18 13.12
C GLY A 405 6.74 -0.11 11.69
N GLN A 406 6.43 -1.26 11.06
CA GLN A 406 5.89 -1.35 9.70
C GLN A 406 4.66 -2.27 9.68
N THR A 407 3.53 -1.74 9.25
CA THR A 407 2.27 -2.46 9.13
C THR A 407 1.80 -2.36 7.69
N PRO A 408 1.87 -3.47 6.92
CA PRO A 408 1.42 -3.46 5.55
C PRO A 408 -0.03 -3.03 5.41
N VAL A 409 -0.36 -2.41 4.28
CA VAL A 409 -1.71 -1.92 3.97
C VAL A 409 -2.13 -2.43 2.60
N ILE A 410 -3.40 -2.77 2.47
CA ILE A 410 -4.00 -3.08 1.16
C ILE A 410 -5.20 -2.16 0.91
N ALA A 411 -5.22 -1.57 -0.28
CA ALA A 411 -6.28 -0.65 -0.71
C ALA A 411 -6.73 -0.96 -2.15
N GLY A 412 -7.94 -0.53 -2.49
CA GLY A 412 -8.57 -0.75 -3.79
C GLY A 412 -9.91 -1.49 -3.69
N THR A 413 -10.83 -1.22 -4.61
CA THR A 413 -12.16 -1.85 -4.67
C THR A 413 -12.07 -3.36 -4.86
N HIS A 414 -11.01 -3.84 -5.52
CA HIS A 414 -10.81 -5.25 -5.84
C HIS A 414 -9.93 -6.00 -4.82
N LYS A 415 -9.66 -5.45 -3.63
CA LYS A 415 -8.83 -6.12 -2.60
C LYS A 415 -9.36 -7.47 -2.09
N ASN A 416 -10.65 -7.75 -2.28
CA ASN A 416 -11.24 -9.05 -1.95
C ASN A 416 -11.19 -10.04 -3.13
N ALA A 417 -10.62 -9.63 -4.28
CA ALA A 417 -10.38 -10.52 -5.40
C ALA A 417 -9.19 -11.43 -5.12
N GLN A 418 -9.07 -12.50 -5.92
CA GLN A 418 -7.99 -13.47 -5.85
C GLN A 418 -6.64 -12.81 -6.12
N ILE A 419 -5.60 -13.26 -5.41
CA ILE A 419 -4.22 -12.88 -5.65
C ILE A 419 -3.82 -13.50 -6.98
N TRP A 420 -3.54 -12.62 -7.93
CA TRP A 420 -3.39 -12.95 -9.34
C TRP A 420 -4.72 -13.42 -9.93
N TYR A 421 -5.24 -12.62 -10.86
CA TYR A 421 -6.53 -12.88 -11.46
C TYR A 421 -6.44 -14.13 -12.35
N GLN A 422 -7.28 -15.13 -12.05
CA GLN A 422 -7.43 -16.37 -12.81
C GLN A 422 -8.88 -16.40 -13.31
N ASP A 423 -9.06 -16.21 -14.62
CA ASP A 423 -10.38 -16.29 -15.28
C ASP A 423 -10.87 -17.74 -15.41
#